data_AF-A0AAF0MCQ1-F1
#
_entry.id   AF-A0AAF0MCQ1-F1
#
_cell.length_a   1.000
_cell.length_b   1.000
_cell.length_c   1.000
_cell.angle_alpha   90.00
_cell.angle_beta   90.00
_cell.angle_gamma   90.00
#
_symmetry.space_group_name_H-M   'P 1'
#
loop_
_entity.id
_entity.type
_entity.pdbx_description
1 polymer ?
#
loop_
_entity_poly.entity_id
_entity_poly.type
_entity_poly.pdbx_seq_one_letter_code
_entity_poly.pdbx_strand_id
1 'polypeptide(L)'
;MLGFSNAGSTANAVNRWRARIAVRTARRYEAIGDVVVIVCCGGAVRATVPEADLLEAAVRDLGWTGEVRTDRESTTTWENIANARPLIATVDRVAVCSNGLHAAKAREYLRRLDPSLAALLVPSFDYRVGEMVWAKPVFAAVGLWKLLRLRRST
;
A
#
# COMPACT_ATOMS: atom_id res chain seq x y z
N MET A 1 -12.83 -5.03 6.91
CA MET A 1 -11.48 -4.48 7.18
C MET A 1 -10.73 -5.45 8.09
N LEU A 2 -9.75 -6.20 7.58
CA LEU A 2 -8.82 -6.94 8.43
C LEU A 2 -7.62 -6.02 8.70
N GLY A 3 -7.83 -5.07 9.61
CA GLY A 3 -6.81 -4.10 10.01
C GLY A 3 -5.74 -4.79 10.84
N PHE A 4 -4.53 -4.88 10.28
CA PHE A 4 -3.32 -5.07 11.08
C PHE A 4 -3.13 -3.78 11.90
N SER A 5 -3.31 -3.88 13.21
CA SER A 5 -3.25 -2.76 14.16
C SER A 5 -1.94 -1.98 14.05
N ASN A 6 -2.05 -0.66 13.98
CA ASN A 6 -1.02 0.25 14.47
C ASN A 6 -1.44 0.71 15.86
N ALA A 7 -0.71 0.28 16.90
CA ALA A 7 -0.85 0.78 18.26
C ALA A 7 0.31 1.74 18.64
N GLY A 8 1.15 2.15 17.68
CA GLY A 8 2.31 2.99 17.93
C GLY A 8 2.54 4.06 16.84
N SER A 9 3.36 5.05 17.18
CA SER A 9 3.77 6.20 16.35
C SER A 9 4.73 5.86 15.21
N THR A 10 4.97 4.57 14.94
CA THR A 10 5.92 4.09 13.93
C THR A 10 5.23 3.20 12.91
N ALA A 11 5.67 3.27 11.65
CA ALA A 11 5.12 2.45 10.58
C ALA A 11 5.27 0.95 10.90
N ASN A 12 4.17 0.19 10.93
CA ASN A 12 4.24 -1.27 11.09
C ASN A 12 4.97 -1.96 9.92
N ALA A 13 5.24 -3.26 10.07
CA ALA A 13 5.91 -4.06 9.05
C ALA A 13 5.21 -4.02 7.67
N VAL A 14 3.88 -3.87 7.64
CA VAL A 14 3.10 -3.77 6.40
C VAL A 14 3.34 -2.44 5.71
N ASN A 15 3.29 -1.32 6.44
CA ASN A 15 3.56 0.01 5.89
C ASN A 15 5.01 0.15 5.41
N ARG A 16 5.99 -0.37 6.15
CA ARG A 16 7.39 -0.42 5.70
C ARG A 16 7.56 -1.26 4.44
N TRP A 17 6.82 -2.36 4.30
CA TRP A 17 6.87 -3.17 3.08
C TRP A 17 6.22 -2.46 1.89
N ARG A 18 5.08 -1.77 2.10
CA ARG A 18 4.44 -0.94 1.08
C ARG A 18 5.33 0.21 0.61
N ALA A 19 5.98 0.91 1.54
CA ALA A 19 6.95 1.95 1.24
C ALA A 19 8.13 1.40 0.40
N ARG A 20 8.65 0.20 0.74
CA ARG A 20 9.68 -0.48 -0.06
C ARG A 20 9.23 -0.77 -1.49
N ILE A 21 7.99 -1.24 -1.67
CA ILE A 21 7.42 -1.47 -3.01
C ILE A 21 7.34 -0.14 -3.77
N ALA A 22 6.84 0.91 -3.13
CA ALA A 22 6.69 2.22 -3.74
C ALA A 22 8.05 2.78 -4.20
N VAL A 23 9.05 2.84 -3.32
CA VAL A 23 10.39 3.36 -3.66
C VAL A 23 11.09 2.51 -4.71
N ARG A 24 11.00 1.17 -4.62
CA ARG A 24 11.55 0.27 -5.65
C ARG A 24 10.92 0.52 -7.01
N THR A 25 9.60 0.68 -7.03
CA THR A 25 8.83 0.95 -8.25
C THR A 25 9.21 2.31 -8.83
N ALA A 26 9.26 3.33 -7.99
CA ALA A 26 9.59 4.69 -8.38
C ALA A 26 10.99 4.79 -8.99
N ARG A 27 12.02 4.26 -8.31
CA ARG A 27 13.40 4.23 -8.82
C ARG A 27 13.53 3.52 -10.16
N ARG A 28 12.70 2.50 -10.43
CA ARG A 28 12.74 1.76 -11.69
C ARG A 28 12.17 2.57 -12.86
N TYR A 29 11.15 3.38 -12.60
CA TYR A 29 10.57 4.31 -13.56
C TYR A 29 11.46 5.55 -13.75
N GLU A 30 12.07 6.09 -12.69
CA GLU A 30 13.10 7.14 -12.83
C GLU A 30 14.28 6.67 -13.69
N ALA A 31 14.72 5.43 -13.52
CA ALA A 31 15.82 4.87 -14.31
C ALA A 31 15.53 4.75 -15.82
N ILE A 32 14.27 4.87 -16.25
CA ILE A 32 13.89 4.92 -17.67
C ILE A 32 13.47 6.33 -18.12
N GLY A 33 13.68 7.35 -17.28
CA GLY A 33 13.46 8.76 -17.60
C GLY A 33 12.11 9.33 -17.14
N ASP A 34 11.30 8.59 -16.39
CA ASP A 34 10.03 9.12 -15.89
C ASP A 34 10.26 10.07 -14.70
N VAL A 35 9.46 11.13 -14.61
CA VAL A 35 9.31 11.91 -13.37
C VAL A 35 8.27 11.22 -12.50
N VAL A 36 8.65 10.83 -11.28
CA VAL A 36 7.78 10.02 -10.41
C VAL A 36 7.35 10.81 -9.17
N VAL A 37 6.05 10.76 -8.89
CA VAL A 37 5.46 11.20 -7.62
C VAL A 37 4.93 10.00 -6.86
N ILE A 38 5.24 9.90 -5.56
CA ILE A 38 4.67 8.88 -4.68
C ILE A 38 3.47 9.48 -3.95
N VAL A 39 2.32 8.81 -4.02
CA VAL A 39 1.11 9.23 -3.29
C VAL A 39 0.87 8.29 -2.10
N CYS A 40 0.87 8.84 -0.89
CA CYS A 40 0.60 8.11 0.35
C CYS A 40 -0.82 8.43 0.83
N CYS A 41 -1.69 7.42 0.89
CA CYS A 41 -3.08 7.57 1.33
C CYS A 41 -3.34 6.80 2.62
N GLY A 42 -4.12 7.42 3.51
CA GLY A 42 -4.71 6.80 4.68
C GLY A 42 -4.74 7.75 5.88
N GLY A 43 -5.91 7.89 6.48
CA GLY A 43 -6.18 8.71 7.64
C GLY A 43 -6.02 7.99 8.97
N ALA A 44 -6.32 8.72 10.02
CA ALA A 44 -6.21 8.30 11.41
C ALA A 44 -7.41 7.41 11.83
N VAL A 45 -7.47 6.17 11.33
CA VAL A 45 -8.61 5.26 11.63
C VAL A 45 -8.50 4.59 13.00
N ARG A 46 -7.28 4.17 13.38
CA ARG A 46 -7.01 3.38 14.59
C ARG A 46 -5.89 3.94 15.46
N ALA A 47 -5.26 5.01 15.01
CA ALA A 47 -4.15 5.70 15.68
C ALA A 47 -4.36 7.20 15.51
N THR A 48 -3.70 8.00 16.35
CA THR A 48 -3.73 9.47 16.26
C THR A 48 -2.97 10.01 15.04
N VAL A 49 -2.00 9.24 14.54
CA VAL A 49 -1.20 9.60 13.36
C VAL A 49 -1.85 9.01 12.09
N PRO A 50 -2.12 9.82 11.06
CA PRO A 50 -2.56 9.34 9.75
C PRO A 50 -1.59 8.31 9.17
N GLU A 51 -2.14 7.26 8.57
CA GLU A 51 -1.33 6.22 7.90
C GLU A 51 -0.48 6.80 6.77
N ALA A 52 -0.97 7.84 6.08
CA ALA A 52 -0.25 8.56 5.04
C ALA A 52 1.07 9.16 5.54
N ASP A 53 1.09 9.73 6.74
CA ASP A 53 2.30 10.31 7.33
C ASP A 53 3.32 9.22 7.70
N LEU A 54 2.84 8.07 8.20
CA LEU A 54 3.69 6.92 8.48
C LEU A 54 4.30 6.32 7.20
N LEU A 55 3.55 6.33 6.10
CA LEU A 55 4.04 5.88 4.79
C LEU A 55 5.03 6.87 4.20
N GLU A 56 4.76 8.17 4.29
CA GLU A 56 5.70 9.22 3.84
C GLU A 56 7.02 9.12 4.60
N ALA A 57 6.99 9.04 5.93
CA ALA A 57 8.20 8.87 6.75
C ALA A 57 8.98 7.61 6.31
N ALA A 58 8.30 6.48 6.14
CA ALA A 58 8.95 5.24 5.69
C ALA A 58 9.52 5.35 4.25
N VAL A 59 8.91 6.13 3.37
CA VAL A 59 9.43 6.42 2.02
C VAL A 59 10.69 7.28 2.11
N ARG A 60 10.70 8.30 2.98
CA ARG A 60 11.88 9.15 3.22
C ARG A 60 13.03 8.37 3.85
N ASP A 61 12.75 7.51 4.83
CA ASP A 61 13.75 6.63 5.46
C ASP A 61 14.44 5.68 4.46
N LEU A 62 13.76 5.34 3.35
CA LEU A 62 14.32 4.53 2.26
C LEU A 62 15.18 5.36 1.28
N GLY A 63 15.36 6.66 1.55
CA GLY A 63 16.15 7.58 0.73
C GLY A 63 15.43 8.03 -0.55
N TRP A 64 14.09 8.11 -0.53
CA TRP A 64 13.35 8.75 -1.62
C TRP A 64 13.34 10.27 -1.45
N THR A 65 13.97 10.96 -2.39
CA THR A 65 14.08 12.43 -2.40
C THR A 65 13.09 13.11 -3.35
N GLY A 66 12.40 12.33 -4.21
CA GLY A 66 11.39 12.85 -5.13
C GLY A 66 10.13 13.36 -4.44
N GLU A 67 9.17 13.79 -5.25
CA GLU A 67 7.89 14.33 -4.78
C GLU A 67 7.08 13.26 -4.04
N VAL A 68 6.47 13.66 -2.92
CA VAL A 68 5.52 12.84 -2.16
C VAL A 68 4.26 13.68 -1.92
N ARG A 69 3.10 13.15 -2.30
CA ARG A 69 1.78 13.74 -2.00
C ARG A 69 1.08 12.86 -0.97
N THR A 70 0.22 13.46 -0.16
CA THR A 70 -0.43 12.77 0.97
C THR A 70 -1.93 13.04 1.00
N ASP A 71 -2.70 11.99 1.30
CA ASP A 71 -4.12 12.05 1.65
C ASP A 71 -4.30 11.48 3.06
N ARG A 72 -4.61 12.37 4.00
CA ARG A 72 -4.71 12.07 5.45
C ARG A 72 -6.13 11.82 5.92
N GLU A 73 -7.11 11.85 5.01
CA GLU A 73 -8.52 11.80 5.37
C GLU A 73 -9.13 10.42 5.11
N SER A 74 -8.59 9.66 4.15
CA SER A 74 -9.16 8.38 3.76
C SER A 74 -9.15 7.33 4.87
N THR A 75 -10.31 6.86 5.28
CA THR A 75 -10.47 5.79 6.27
C THR A 75 -10.70 4.42 5.64
N THR A 76 -11.02 4.37 4.35
CA THR A 76 -11.29 3.13 3.62
C THR A 76 -10.42 2.97 2.38
N THR A 77 -10.31 1.73 1.87
CA THR A 77 -9.62 1.49 0.58
C THR A 77 -10.34 2.17 -0.60
N TRP A 78 -11.65 2.38 -0.51
CA TRP A 78 -12.41 3.11 -1.53
C TRP A 78 -12.04 4.59 -1.51
N GLU A 79 -12.05 5.20 -0.32
CA GLU A 79 -11.63 6.60 -0.11
C GLU A 79 -10.19 6.81 -0.54
N ASN A 80 -9.27 5.90 -0.20
CA ASN A 80 -7.87 6.01 -0.64
C ASN A 80 -7.77 6.20 -2.16
N ILE A 81 -8.56 5.45 -2.93
CA ILE A 81 -8.55 5.58 -4.40
C ILE A 81 -9.28 6.83 -4.85
N ALA A 82 -10.45 7.13 -4.28
CA ALA A 82 -11.20 8.34 -4.61
C ALA A 82 -10.39 9.62 -4.38
N ASN A 83 -9.71 9.73 -3.24
CA ASN A 83 -8.91 10.89 -2.85
C ASN A 83 -7.54 10.92 -3.52
N ALA A 84 -7.00 9.77 -3.95
CA ALA A 84 -5.77 9.75 -4.76
C ALA A 84 -5.97 10.32 -6.16
N ARG A 85 -7.15 10.14 -6.77
CA ARG A 85 -7.45 10.61 -8.14
C ARG A 85 -7.07 12.07 -8.41
N PRO A 86 -7.53 13.06 -7.62
CA PRO A 86 -7.13 14.46 -7.86
C PRO A 86 -5.62 14.68 -7.69
N LEU A 87 -4.94 13.86 -6.86
CA LEU A 87 -3.49 13.94 -6.67
C LEU A 87 -2.69 13.34 -7.84
N ILE A 88 -3.33 12.61 -8.77
CA ILE A 88 -2.70 11.98 -9.94
C ILE A 88 -3.39 12.32 -11.26
N ALA A 89 -4.15 13.41 -11.32
CA ALA A 89 -5.00 13.73 -12.48
C ALA A 89 -4.25 13.92 -13.81
N THR A 90 -2.95 14.25 -13.77
CA THR A 90 -2.13 14.60 -14.94
C THR A 90 -0.96 13.64 -15.15
N VAL A 91 -1.13 12.36 -14.85
CA VAL A 91 -0.08 11.34 -15.00
C VAL A 91 -0.27 10.50 -16.26
N ASP A 92 0.80 9.95 -16.79
CA ASP A 92 0.76 9.00 -17.91
C ASP A 92 0.73 7.54 -17.46
N ARG A 93 1.09 7.28 -16.20
CA ARG A 93 1.22 5.93 -15.63
C ARG A 93 0.80 5.91 -14.17
N VAL A 94 0.11 4.85 -13.76
CA VAL A 94 -0.35 4.64 -12.38
C VAL A 94 0.09 3.28 -11.88
N ALA A 95 0.91 3.26 -10.82
CA ALA A 95 1.35 2.01 -10.18
C ALA A 95 0.75 1.87 -8.78
N VAL A 96 -0.05 0.83 -8.55
CA VAL A 96 -0.64 0.55 -7.23
C VAL A 96 0.34 -0.25 -6.36
N CYS A 97 0.95 0.41 -5.37
CA CYS A 97 1.95 -0.19 -4.48
C CYS A 97 1.32 -0.67 -3.15
N SER A 98 0.85 -1.91 -3.10
CA SER A 98 0.26 -2.51 -1.90
C SER A 98 0.46 -4.04 -1.83
N ASN A 99 -0.10 -4.72 -0.82
CA ASN A 99 -0.08 -6.19 -0.75
C ASN A 99 -0.98 -6.83 -1.80
N GLY A 100 -0.67 -8.05 -2.26
CA GLY A 100 -1.28 -8.63 -3.47
C GLY A 100 -2.81 -8.53 -3.54
N LEU A 101 -3.52 -8.91 -2.47
CA LEU A 101 -4.98 -8.81 -2.44
C LEU A 101 -5.47 -7.35 -2.36
N HIS A 102 -4.81 -6.48 -1.59
CA HIS A 102 -5.16 -5.08 -1.51
C HIS A 102 -4.87 -4.32 -2.81
N ALA A 103 -3.78 -4.64 -3.50
CA ALA A 103 -3.42 -4.05 -4.78
C ALA A 103 -4.44 -4.44 -5.87
N ALA A 104 -4.83 -5.72 -5.94
CA ALA A 104 -5.90 -6.16 -6.84
C ALA A 104 -7.22 -5.44 -6.55
N LYS A 105 -7.60 -5.33 -5.27
CA LYS A 105 -8.81 -4.61 -4.84
C LYS A 105 -8.76 -3.12 -5.20
N ALA A 106 -7.63 -2.46 -4.98
CA ALA A 106 -7.42 -1.06 -5.31
C ALA A 106 -7.51 -0.79 -6.82
N ARG A 107 -6.91 -1.65 -7.66
CA ARG A 107 -7.03 -1.57 -9.12
C ARG A 107 -8.48 -1.72 -9.58
N GLU A 108 -9.23 -2.61 -8.95
CA GLU A 108 -10.68 -2.76 -9.22
C GLU A 108 -11.47 -1.51 -8.84
N TYR A 109 -11.20 -0.91 -7.68
CA TYR A 109 -11.84 0.35 -7.29
C TYR A 109 -11.49 1.50 -8.22
N LEU A 110 -10.24 1.59 -8.69
CA LEU A 110 -9.85 2.59 -9.68
C LEU A 110 -10.63 2.41 -10.98
N ARG A 111 -10.76 1.17 -11.48
CA ARG A 111 -11.57 0.88 -12.68
C ARG A 111 -13.03 1.32 -12.56
N ARG A 112 -13.61 1.22 -11.37
CA ARG A 112 -15.00 1.62 -11.12
C ARG A 112 -15.17 3.13 -10.99
N LEU A 113 -14.21 3.79 -10.35
CA LEU A 113 -14.25 5.22 -10.08
C LEU A 113 -13.84 6.05 -11.30
N ASP A 114 -12.86 5.55 -12.06
CA ASP A 114 -12.18 6.30 -13.10
C ASP A 114 -11.55 5.35 -14.15
N PRO A 115 -12.32 4.93 -15.16
CA PRO A 115 -11.83 4.03 -16.19
C PRO A 115 -10.66 4.61 -17.00
N SER A 116 -10.58 5.94 -17.18
CA SER A 116 -9.49 6.55 -17.95
C SER A 116 -8.17 6.50 -17.16
N LEU A 117 -8.17 6.83 -15.87
CA LEU A 117 -6.99 6.62 -15.02
C LEU A 117 -6.64 5.13 -14.89
N ALA A 118 -7.63 4.25 -14.87
CA ALA A 118 -7.38 2.81 -14.82
C ALA A 118 -6.71 2.26 -16.09
N ALA A 119 -6.93 2.88 -17.25
CA ALA A 119 -6.24 2.52 -18.48
C ALA A 119 -4.72 2.78 -18.43
N LEU A 120 -4.28 3.64 -17.50
CA LEU A 120 -2.88 3.98 -17.26
C LEU A 120 -2.22 3.07 -16.21
N LEU A 121 -2.93 2.03 -15.73
CA LEU A 121 -2.38 1.11 -14.74
C LEU A 121 -1.18 0.35 -15.31
N VAL A 122 -0.03 0.52 -14.66
CA VAL A 122 1.20 -0.21 -14.94
C VAL A 122 1.53 -1.15 -13.79
N PRO A 123 2.36 -2.18 -14.04
CA PRO A 123 2.87 -3.03 -12.96
C PRO A 123 3.57 -2.17 -11.91
N SER A 124 3.15 -2.35 -10.65
CA SER A 124 4.05 -2.05 -9.55
C SER A 124 5.07 -3.18 -9.49
N PHE A 125 6.30 -2.86 -9.09
CA PHE A 125 7.30 -3.89 -8.83
C PHE A 125 7.06 -4.42 -7.42
N ASP A 126 5.84 -4.88 -7.14
CA ASP A 126 5.40 -5.53 -5.91
C ASP A 126 5.84 -7.01 -5.88
N TYR A 127 6.18 -7.57 -7.04
CA TYR A 127 6.29 -9.01 -7.27
C TYR A 127 7.66 -9.45 -7.80
N ARG A 128 8.36 -10.30 -7.02
CA ARG A 128 9.29 -11.31 -7.55
C ARG A 128 8.54 -12.66 -7.54
N VAL A 129 8.39 -13.31 -8.69
CA VAL A 129 7.96 -14.73 -8.75
C VAL A 129 8.89 -15.52 -7.81
N GLY A 130 8.35 -16.13 -6.75
CA GLY A 130 9.12 -16.94 -5.78
C GLY A 130 9.22 -16.40 -4.35
N GLU A 131 8.85 -15.15 -4.05
CA GLU A 131 8.98 -14.59 -2.68
C GLU A 131 7.86 -15.03 -1.70
N MET A 132 6.85 -15.78 -2.19
CA MET A 132 5.73 -16.30 -1.38
C MET A 132 6.04 -17.63 -0.68
N VAL A 133 7.30 -18.08 -0.67
CA VAL A 133 7.71 -19.28 0.10
C VAL A 133 7.66 -18.98 1.61
N TRP A 134 7.93 -17.74 2.04
CA TRP A 134 7.94 -17.35 3.46
C TRP A 134 6.58 -17.00 4.05
N ALA A 135 5.57 -16.74 3.22
CA ALA A 135 4.22 -16.45 3.71
C ALA A 135 3.47 -17.73 4.15
N LYS A 136 3.83 -18.90 3.60
CA LYS A 136 3.27 -20.20 3.99
C LYS A 136 3.41 -20.50 5.50
N PRO A 137 4.59 -20.37 6.13
CA PRO A 137 4.73 -20.63 7.57
C PRO A 137 3.96 -19.61 8.43
N VAL A 138 3.84 -18.35 8.01
CA VAL A 138 3.08 -17.34 8.77
C VAL A 138 1.57 -17.62 8.70
N PHE A 139 1.04 -17.96 7.52
CA PHE A 139 -0.35 -18.38 7.38
C PHE A 139 -0.64 -19.68 8.13
N ALA A 140 0.30 -20.63 8.12
CA ALA A 140 0.20 -21.86 8.91
C ALA A 140 0.22 -21.60 10.42
N ALA A 141 1.08 -20.70 10.91
CA ALA A 141 1.15 -20.33 12.32
C ALA A 141 -0.12 -19.62 12.81
N VAL A 142 -0.65 -18.68 12.02
CA VAL A 142 -1.93 -18.00 12.32
C VAL A 142 -3.10 -18.99 12.26
N GLY A 143 -3.10 -19.90 11.29
CA GLY A 143 -4.08 -20.98 11.17
C GLY A 143 -4.06 -21.92 12.39
N LEU A 144 -2.88 -22.38 12.79
CA LEU A 144 -2.68 -23.26 13.95
C LEU A 144 -3.09 -22.57 15.25
N TRP A 145 -2.75 -21.29 15.42
CA TRP A 145 -3.13 -20.53 16.61
C TRP A 145 -4.65 -20.31 16.71
N LYS A 146 -5.34 -20.08 15.58
CA LYS A 146 -6.81 -20.05 15.55
C LYS A 146 -7.43 -21.40 15.92
N LEU A 147 -6.87 -22.50 15.43
CA LEU A 147 -7.33 -23.86 15.79
C LEU A 147 -7.11 -24.16 17.27
N LEU A 148 -5.97 -23.77 17.84
CA LEU A 148 -5.67 -23.93 19.27
C LEU A 148 -6.61 -23.11 20.16
N ARG A 149 -7.05 -21.93 19.70
CA ARG A 149 -8.04 -21.11 20.41
C ARG A 149 -9.43 -21.74 20.37
N LEU A 150 -9.84 -22.31 19.23
CA LEU A 150 -11.11 -23.04 19.11
C LEU A 150 -11.16 -24.27 20.03
N ARG A 151 -10.04 -24.98 20.20
CA ARG A 151 -9.92 -26.14 21.11
C ARG A 151 -9.91 -25.81 22.60
N ARG A 152 -9.78 -24.54 23.00
CA ARG A 152 -9.80 -24.10 24.42
C ARG A 152 -11.15 -23.50 24.83
N SER A 153 -12.12 -23.48 23.92
CA SER A 153 -13.47 -22.95 24.16
C SER A 153 -14.54 -24.05 24.21
N THR A 154 -14.12 -25.30 24.38
CA THR A 154 -14.94 -26.48 24.67
C THR A 154 -14.40 -27.12 25.95
#